data_AF-A0A7C4NCG4-F1
#
_entry.id   AF-A0A7C4NCG4-F1
#
_cell.length_a   1.000
_cell.length_b   1.000
_cell.length_c   1.000
_cell.angle_alpha   90.00
_cell.angle_beta   90.00
_cell.angle_gamma   90.00
#
_symmetry.space_group_name_H-M   'P 1'
#
loop_
_entity.id
_entity.type
_entity.pdbx_description
1 polymer ?
#
loop_
_entity_poly.entity_id
_entity_poly.type
_entity_poly.pdbx_seq_one_letter_code
_entity_poly.pdbx_strand_id
1 'polypeptide(L)'
;MTSFLRFWSRRELLVFLVFIPLLLFSIFILPLDLKEKYFILHSENPSIPSIFLANYTHSDLTHLSDNLVGYYFVMFPLFAITTGKEFFRKMMLFLFILLPFILSFAYLLAFRSGSTQGFSGIVAGLYGYFLFAVYLNLKDRQRIRKIDEFFPMFLFSLNAFIVVLVHRIVFLLIIIAVVCAFLGFLARKGMRNLFRWLCKSLKEASLFGRIYGSLILCLSLFVVFQLPLLLPAEIIVDGKVINILAHYLGYVFGFFVPFFTYRLR
;
A
#
# COMPACT_ATOMS: atom_id res chain seq x y z
N MET A 1 -18.07 -9.32 21.77
CA MET A 1 -17.86 -9.20 20.32
C MET A 1 -18.24 -7.80 19.88
N THR A 2 -17.29 -6.86 19.82
CA THR A 2 -17.53 -5.53 19.24
C THR A 2 -17.18 -5.62 17.76
N SER A 3 -18.16 -5.38 16.89
CA SER A 3 -17.92 -5.28 15.44
C SER A 3 -16.68 -4.42 15.17
N PHE A 4 -15.74 -4.91 14.37
CA PHE A 4 -14.48 -4.21 14.05
C PHE A 4 -14.73 -2.81 13.45
N LEU A 5 -15.88 -2.64 12.79
CA LEU A 5 -16.33 -1.37 12.22
C LEU A 5 -16.95 -0.42 13.26
N ARG A 6 -17.33 -0.92 14.44
CA ARG A 6 -18.00 -0.15 15.50
C ARG A 6 -17.10 0.95 16.10
N PHE A 7 -15.78 0.83 15.92
CA PHE A 7 -14.82 1.84 16.34
C PHE A 7 -14.71 3.01 15.37
N TRP A 8 -15.17 2.88 14.13
CA TRP A 8 -15.10 3.91 13.10
C TRP A 8 -16.41 4.66 13.00
N SER A 9 -16.34 5.95 12.68
CA SER A 9 -17.57 6.71 12.44
C SER A 9 -18.23 6.22 11.14
N ARG A 10 -19.56 6.24 11.08
CA ARG A 10 -20.30 5.94 9.84
C ARG A 10 -19.82 6.79 8.66
N ARG A 11 -19.43 8.04 8.93
CA ARG A 11 -18.89 8.97 7.93
C ARG A 11 -17.58 8.47 7.32
N GLU A 12 -16.63 8.02 8.15
CA GLU A 12 -15.36 7.47 7.67
C GLU A 12 -15.59 6.23 6.82
N LEU A 13 -16.46 5.31 7.27
CA LEU A 13 -16.80 4.11 6.50
C LEU A 13 -17.47 4.46 5.16
N LEU A 14 -18.41 5.41 5.15
CA LEU A 14 -19.06 5.85 3.92
C LEU A 14 -18.07 6.52 2.96
N VAL A 15 -17.15 7.34 3.45
CA VAL A 15 -16.16 8.00 2.59
C VAL A 15 -15.26 6.97 1.91
N PHE A 16 -14.65 6.08 2.68
CA PHE A 16 -13.64 5.18 2.14
C PHE A 16 -14.26 3.96 1.45
N LEU A 17 -15.32 3.37 1.99
CA LEU A 17 -15.89 2.14 1.44
C LEU A 17 -16.98 2.37 0.38
N VAL A 18 -17.47 3.60 0.22
CA VAL A 18 -18.57 3.90 -0.72
C VAL A 18 -18.22 5.05 -1.64
N PHE A 19 -17.94 6.24 -1.09
CA PHE A 19 -17.72 7.45 -1.89
C PHE A 19 -16.52 7.31 -2.82
N ILE A 20 -15.37 6.82 -2.35
CA ILE A 20 -14.18 6.65 -3.20
C ILE A 20 -14.44 5.66 -4.36
N PRO A 21 -14.95 4.44 -4.12
CA PRO A 21 -15.36 3.53 -5.19
C PRO A 21 -16.36 4.15 -6.18
N LEU A 22 -17.37 4.88 -5.69
CA LEU A 22 -18.34 5.56 -6.54
C LEU A 22 -17.70 6.68 -7.36
N LEU A 23 -16.75 7.42 -6.81
CA LEU A 23 -15.98 8.43 -7.53
C LEU A 23 -15.18 7.80 -8.68
N LEU A 24 -14.49 6.68 -8.42
CA LEU A 24 -13.75 5.94 -9.45
C LEU A 24 -14.68 5.45 -10.56
N PHE A 25 -15.84 4.90 -10.20
CA PHE A 25 -16.85 4.48 -11.17
C PHE A 25 -17.41 5.65 -11.97
N SER A 26 -17.66 6.79 -11.33
CA SER A 26 -18.17 8.01 -11.99
C SER A 26 -17.18 8.55 -13.02
N ILE A 27 -15.88 8.54 -12.71
CA ILE A 27 -14.82 8.92 -13.65
C ILE A 27 -14.71 7.90 -14.79
N PHE A 28 -14.87 6.61 -14.49
CA PHE A 28 -14.82 5.55 -15.48
C PHE A 28 -15.89 5.67 -16.56
N ILE A 29 -17.11 6.10 -16.23
CA ILE A 29 -18.20 6.23 -17.22
C ILE A 29 -18.16 7.54 -18.04
N LEU A 30 -17.19 8.43 -17.79
CA LEU A 30 -17.07 9.67 -18.58
C LEU A 30 -16.84 9.37 -20.07
N PRO A 31 -17.31 10.24 -20.98
CA PRO A 31 -16.96 10.17 -22.40
C PRO A 31 -15.44 10.15 -22.63
N LEU A 32 -14.99 9.37 -23.60
CA LEU A 32 -13.56 9.23 -23.92
C LEU A 32 -12.92 10.57 -24.26
N ASP A 33 -13.60 11.43 -25.01
CA ASP A 33 -13.10 12.76 -25.39
C ASP A 33 -12.78 13.64 -24.18
N LEU A 34 -13.59 13.55 -23.12
CA LEU A 34 -13.32 14.25 -21.86
C LEU A 34 -12.14 13.63 -21.13
N LYS A 35 -12.02 12.30 -21.15
CA LYS A 35 -10.90 11.62 -20.51
C LYS A 35 -9.58 12.00 -21.15
N GLU A 36 -9.51 11.88 -22.48
CA GLU A 36 -8.30 12.23 -23.26
C GLU A 36 -7.85 13.67 -23.01
N LYS A 37 -8.80 14.60 -22.87
CA LYS A 37 -8.49 16.02 -22.67
C LYS A 37 -8.03 16.39 -21.26
N TYR A 38 -8.61 15.76 -20.22
CA TYR A 38 -8.44 16.24 -18.83
C TYR A 38 -8.06 15.17 -17.81
N PHE A 39 -8.31 13.90 -18.09
CA PHE A 39 -8.17 12.84 -17.11
C PHE A 39 -7.02 11.88 -17.42
N ILE A 40 -6.55 11.82 -18.67
CA ILE A 40 -5.43 10.98 -19.08
C ILE A 40 -4.18 11.85 -19.15
N LEU A 41 -3.11 11.40 -18.51
CA LEU A 41 -1.85 12.12 -18.52
C LEU A 41 -1.03 11.67 -19.73
N HIS A 42 -0.91 12.55 -20.71
CA HIS A 42 0.00 12.41 -21.85
C HIS A 42 1.31 13.15 -21.56
N SER A 43 2.44 12.47 -21.75
CA SER A 43 3.76 13.04 -21.42
C SER A 43 4.21 14.14 -22.39
N GLU A 44 3.73 14.09 -23.63
CA GLU A 44 4.05 15.04 -24.70
C GLU A 44 3.30 16.38 -24.53
N ASN A 45 2.12 16.35 -23.92
CA ASN A 45 1.27 17.52 -23.72
C ASN A 45 0.47 17.39 -22.42
N PRO A 46 1.12 17.49 -21.25
CA PRO A 46 0.46 17.32 -19.96
C PRO A 46 -0.49 18.50 -19.69
N SER A 47 -1.74 18.19 -19.34
CA SER A 47 -2.67 19.20 -18.85
C SER A 47 -2.64 19.25 -17.32
N ILE A 48 -2.82 20.44 -16.75
CA ILE A 48 -2.85 20.63 -15.29
C ILE A 48 -3.82 19.66 -14.59
N PRO A 49 -5.08 19.48 -15.06
CA PRO A 49 -5.98 18.54 -14.40
C PRO A 49 -5.54 17.07 -14.54
N SER A 50 -4.89 16.68 -15.65
CA SER A 50 -4.50 15.29 -15.84
C SER A 50 -3.36 14.85 -14.91
N ILE A 51 -2.52 15.79 -14.44
CA ILE A 51 -1.50 15.52 -13.42
C ILE A 51 -2.14 14.91 -12.15
N PHE A 52 -3.33 15.34 -11.78
CA PHE A 52 -4.03 14.76 -10.63
C PHE A 52 -4.96 13.61 -11.03
N LEU A 53 -5.82 13.84 -12.02
CA LEU A 53 -6.95 12.96 -12.36
C LEU A 53 -6.54 11.66 -13.07
N ALA A 54 -5.35 11.58 -13.66
CA ALA A 54 -4.83 10.33 -14.23
C ALA A 54 -4.81 9.19 -13.23
N ASN A 55 -4.48 9.49 -11.97
CA ASN A 55 -4.44 8.48 -10.91
C ASN A 55 -5.83 8.01 -10.45
N TYR A 56 -6.91 8.52 -11.03
CA TYR A 56 -8.29 8.11 -10.74
C TYR A 56 -9.00 7.53 -11.97
N THR A 57 -8.32 7.48 -13.11
CA THR A 57 -8.90 7.17 -14.42
C THR A 57 -8.52 5.77 -14.86
N HIS A 58 -9.46 5.06 -15.48
CA HIS A 58 -9.29 3.66 -15.89
C HIS A 58 -9.64 3.48 -17.36
N SER A 59 -8.90 2.58 -18.01
CA SER A 59 -8.99 2.30 -19.45
C SER A 59 -10.18 1.42 -19.79
N ASP A 60 -10.47 0.47 -18.91
CA ASP A 60 -11.43 -0.61 -19.12
C ASP A 60 -11.94 -1.11 -17.77
N LEU A 61 -12.97 -1.97 -17.83
CA LEU A 61 -13.63 -2.50 -16.65
C LEU A 61 -12.71 -3.39 -15.82
N THR A 62 -11.81 -4.16 -16.46
CA THR A 62 -10.87 -5.06 -15.78
C THR A 62 -9.88 -4.23 -14.94
N HIS A 63 -9.31 -3.18 -15.53
CA HIS A 63 -8.41 -2.27 -14.83
C HIS A 63 -9.11 -1.58 -13.65
N LEU A 64 -10.37 -1.16 -13.79
CA LEU A 64 -11.16 -0.63 -12.67
C LEU A 64 -11.40 -1.70 -11.60
N SER A 65 -11.81 -2.90 -11.99
CA SER A 65 -12.14 -3.98 -11.04
C SER A 65 -10.92 -4.42 -10.25
N ASP A 66 -9.76 -4.55 -10.89
CA ASP A 66 -8.52 -4.96 -10.23
C ASP A 66 -8.10 -3.94 -9.17
N ASN A 67 -8.20 -2.64 -9.48
CA ASN A 67 -7.92 -1.58 -8.53
C ASN A 67 -8.95 -1.53 -7.38
N LEU A 68 -10.24 -1.74 -7.66
CA LEU A 68 -11.26 -1.80 -6.60
C LEU A 68 -11.08 -3.01 -5.68
N VAL A 69 -10.78 -4.19 -6.24
CA VAL A 69 -10.48 -5.39 -5.45
C VAL A 69 -9.25 -5.14 -4.58
N GLY A 70 -8.15 -4.68 -5.17
CA GLY A 70 -6.92 -4.35 -4.44
C GLY A 70 -7.14 -3.30 -3.34
N TYR A 71 -7.95 -2.28 -3.64
CA TYR A 71 -8.36 -1.23 -2.71
C TYR A 71 -9.14 -1.78 -1.51
N TYR A 72 -10.22 -2.52 -1.72
CA TYR A 72 -10.99 -3.10 -0.62
C TYR A 72 -10.16 -4.10 0.18
N PHE A 73 -9.36 -4.90 -0.50
CA PHE A 73 -8.54 -5.93 0.11
C PHE A 73 -7.54 -5.39 1.13
N VAL A 74 -7.00 -4.18 0.93
CA VAL A 74 -6.14 -3.50 1.91
C VAL A 74 -6.92 -2.63 2.90
N MET A 75 -8.01 -1.99 2.46
CA MET A 75 -8.79 -1.07 3.31
C MET A 75 -9.51 -1.77 4.46
N PHE A 76 -10.07 -2.96 4.25
CA PHE A 76 -10.73 -3.72 5.32
C PHE A 76 -9.76 -4.07 6.47
N PRO A 77 -8.59 -4.67 6.19
CA PRO A 77 -7.55 -4.86 7.20
C PRO A 77 -7.09 -3.56 7.87
N LEU A 78 -6.87 -2.47 7.12
CA LEU A 78 -6.50 -1.17 7.68
C LEU A 78 -7.51 -0.71 8.75
N PHE A 79 -8.81 -0.74 8.44
CA PHE A 79 -9.83 -0.40 9.43
C PHE A 79 -9.82 -1.33 10.65
N ALA A 80 -9.48 -2.61 10.49
CA ALA A 80 -9.43 -3.56 11.60
C ALA A 80 -8.23 -3.33 12.53
N ILE A 81 -7.07 -2.90 12.01
CA ILE A 81 -5.83 -2.78 12.78
C ILE A 81 -5.52 -1.37 13.24
N THR A 82 -5.98 -0.34 12.54
CA THR A 82 -5.60 1.05 12.86
C THR A 82 -6.34 1.56 14.09
N THR A 83 -5.59 2.10 15.06
CA THR A 83 -6.10 2.62 16.34
C THR A 83 -6.13 4.14 16.40
N GLY A 84 -5.19 4.84 15.75
CA GLY A 84 -5.07 6.29 15.74
C GLY A 84 -5.79 6.96 14.56
N LYS A 85 -7.04 7.36 14.75
CA LYS A 85 -7.90 7.95 13.69
C LYS A 85 -7.32 9.21 13.05
N GLU A 86 -6.75 10.12 13.85
CA GLU A 86 -6.18 11.35 13.30
C GLU A 86 -4.96 11.09 12.42
N PHE A 87 -4.09 10.17 12.85
CA PHE A 87 -2.93 9.78 12.06
C PHE A 87 -3.37 9.07 10.78
N PHE A 88 -4.35 8.18 10.87
CA PHE A 88 -4.99 7.55 9.70
C PHE A 88 -5.50 8.58 8.70
N ARG A 89 -6.30 9.56 9.14
CA ARG A 89 -6.85 10.61 8.25
C ARG A 89 -5.75 11.42 7.58
N LYS A 90 -4.69 11.77 8.31
CA LYS A 90 -3.52 12.47 7.74
C LYS A 90 -2.84 11.62 6.67
N MET A 91 -2.68 10.32 6.90
CA MET A 91 -2.08 9.42 5.90
C MET A 91 -2.99 9.21 4.69
N MET A 92 -4.31 9.12 4.88
CA MET A 92 -5.25 9.11 3.77
C MET A 92 -5.17 10.41 2.96
N LEU A 93 -5.05 11.57 3.61
CA LEU A 93 -4.84 12.83 2.90
C LEU A 93 -3.57 12.80 2.04
N PHE A 94 -2.44 12.32 2.58
CA PHE A 94 -1.21 12.21 1.80
C PHE A 94 -1.34 11.22 0.63
N LEU A 95 -1.97 10.05 0.85
CA LEU A 95 -2.12 9.02 -0.17
C LEU A 95 -3.12 9.38 -1.28
N PHE A 96 -4.21 10.07 -0.94
CA PHE A 96 -5.23 10.43 -1.92
C PHE A 96 -4.96 11.80 -2.54
N ILE A 97 -4.30 12.74 -1.86
CA ILE A 97 -4.15 14.10 -2.40
C ILE A 97 -2.72 14.36 -2.87
N LEU A 98 -1.71 14.03 -2.06
CA LEU A 98 -0.32 14.37 -2.39
C LEU A 98 0.32 13.35 -3.34
N LEU A 99 0.09 12.06 -3.12
CA LEU A 99 0.68 10.99 -3.91
C LEU A 99 0.35 11.06 -5.41
N PRO A 100 -0.88 11.39 -5.87
CA PRO A 100 -1.16 11.55 -7.29
C PRO A 100 -0.19 12.48 -8.03
N PHE A 101 0.15 13.62 -7.42
CA PHE A 101 1.13 14.55 -8.00
C PHE A 101 2.51 13.91 -8.11
N ILE A 102 2.96 13.23 -7.06
CA ILE A 102 4.27 12.57 -7.02
C ILE A 102 4.37 11.49 -8.11
N LEU A 103 3.32 10.67 -8.27
CA LEU A 103 3.25 9.63 -9.30
C LEU A 103 3.29 10.23 -10.70
N SER A 104 2.51 11.26 -10.96
CA SER A 104 2.46 11.93 -12.26
C SER A 104 3.76 12.65 -12.61
N PHE A 105 4.39 13.35 -11.66
CA PHE A 105 5.70 13.96 -11.90
C PHE A 105 6.78 12.91 -12.14
N ALA A 106 6.79 11.81 -11.38
CA ALA A 106 7.72 10.71 -11.63
C ALA A 106 7.55 10.11 -13.03
N TYR A 107 6.30 9.96 -13.50
CA TYR A 107 6.03 9.53 -14.87
C TYR A 107 6.58 10.50 -15.91
N LEU A 108 6.30 11.81 -15.79
CA LEU A 108 6.78 12.84 -16.72
C LEU A 108 8.32 12.97 -16.76
N LEU A 109 9.00 12.66 -15.66
CA LEU A 109 10.46 12.63 -15.60
C LEU A 109 11.05 11.37 -16.24
N ALA A 110 10.35 10.24 -16.13
CA ALA A 110 10.81 8.94 -16.62
C ALA A 110 10.51 8.72 -18.11
N PHE A 111 9.40 9.27 -18.63
CA PHE A 111 8.91 8.99 -19.96
C PHE A 111 8.77 10.26 -20.80
N ARG A 112 9.26 10.21 -22.04
CA ARG A 112 9.20 11.30 -23.01
C ARG A 112 8.01 11.21 -23.96
N SER A 113 7.41 10.03 -24.06
CA SER A 113 6.23 9.76 -24.88
C SER A 113 5.33 8.71 -24.22
N GLY A 114 4.05 8.76 -24.57
CA GLY A 114 3.02 7.88 -24.06
C GLY A 114 2.15 8.52 -22.99
N SER A 115 1.19 7.71 -22.52
CA SER A 115 0.21 8.12 -21.54
C SER A 115 0.14 7.20 -20.32
N THR A 116 -0.36 7.74 -19.21
CA THR A 116 -0.61 6.99 -17.98
C THR A 116 -1.94 7.35 -17.34
N GLN A 117 -2.55 6.33 -16.72
CA GLN A 117 -3.76 6.42 -15.93
C GLN A 117 -3.86 5.19 -15.02
N GLY A 118 -4.51 5.32 -13.87
CA GLY A 118 -4.81 4.19 -12.99
C GLY A 118 -4.68 4.52 -11.51
N PHE A 119 -5.53 3.90 -10.70
CA PHE A 119 -5.55 4.07 -9.24
C PHE A 119 -4.54 3.15 -8.51
N SER A 120 -3.84 2.29 -9.26
CA SER A 120 -2.96 1.25 -8.74
C SER A 120 -1.76 1.78 -7.93
N GLY A 121 -1.20 2.94 -8.29
CA GLY A 121 -0.14 3.58 -7.50
C GLY A 121 -0.62 4.02 -6.11
N ILE A 122 -1.86 4.49 -5.99
CA ILE A 122 -2.49 4.83 -4.70
C ILE A 122 -2.78 3.55 -3.92
N VAL A 123 -3.29 2.50 -4.57
CA VAL A 123 -3.49 1.18 -3.97
C VAL A 123 -2.16 0.66 -3.41
N ALA A 124 -1.08 0.69 -4.18
CA ALA A 124 0.25 0.28 -3.72
C ALA A 124 0.71 1.11 -2.49
N GLY A 125 0.41 2.41 -2.46
CA GLY A 125 0.63 3.24 -1.28
C GLY A 125 -0.18 2.84 -0.06
N LEU A 126 -1.42 2.36 -0.23
CA LEU A 126 -2.20 1.80 0.87
C LEU A 126 -1.57 0.50 1.40
N TYR A 127 -1.01 -0.36 0.53
CA TYR A 127 -0.26 -1.54 0.96
C TYR A 127 1.03 -1.18 1.73
N GLY A 128 1.78 -0.18 1.26
CA GLY A 128 2.93 0.35 1.99
C GLY A 128 2.55 0.91 3.37
N TYR A 129 1.45 1.65 3.43
CA TYR A 129 0.91 2.16 4.69
C TYR A 129 0.42 1.04 5.61
N PHE A 130 -0.20 -0.01 5.06
CA PHE A 130 -0.64 -1.16 5.85
C PHE A 130 0.52 -1.84 6.56
N LEU A 131 1.67 -2.02 5.90
CA LEU A 131 2.87 -2.56 6.54
C LEU A 131 3.27 -1.72 7.76
N PHE A 132 3.28 -0.39 7.62
CA PHE A 132 3.55 0.49 8.76
C PHE A 132 2.46 0.44 9.84
N ALA A 133 1.19 0.35 9.45
CA ALA A 133 0.06 0.25 10.37
C ALA A 133 0.11 -1.05 11.19
N VAL A 134 0.59 -2.16 10.62
CA VAL A 134 0.86 -3.40 11.35
C VAL A 134 1.91 -3.16 12.44
N TYR A 135 3.01 -2.49 12.10
CA TYR A 135 4.04 -2.12 13.10
C TYR A 135 3.45 -1.27 14.24
N LEU A 136 2.68 -0.23 13.91
CA LEU A 136 2.05 0.61 14.92
C LEU A 136 1.06 -0.18 15.79
N ASN A 137 0.22 -1.03 15.20
CA ASN A 137 -0.72 -1.85 15.95
C ASN A 137 0.00 -2.77 16.96
N LEU A 138 1.11 -3.38 16.55
CA LEU A 138 1.91 -4.24 17.41
C LEU A 138 2.61 -3.46 18.52
N LYS A 139 3.06 -2.23 18.23
CA LYS A 139 3.71 -1.31 19.18
C LYS A 139 2.73 -0.73 20.20
N ASP A 140 1.63 -0.13 19.73
CA ASP A 140 0.71 0.68 20.54
C ASP A 140 -0.16 -0.16 21.47
N ARG A 141 -0.55 -1.37 21.06
CA ARG A 141 -1.37 -2.23 21.92
C ARG A 141 -0.61 -2.81 23.12
N GLN A 142 0.65 -2.39 23.34
CA GLN A 142 1.59 -2.91 24.35
C GLN A 142 1.71 -4.44 24.38
N ARG A 143 1.22 -5.11 23.32
CA ARG A 143 1.15 -6.58 23.23
C ARG A 143 2.56 -7.17 23.22
N ILE A 144 3.50 -6.45 22.62
CA ILE A 144 4.88 -6.90 22.48
C ILE A 144 5.80 -5.81 22.99
N ARG A 145 6.25 -5.96 24.25
CA ARG A 145 7.33 -5.12 24.80
C ARG A 145 8.53 -5.19 23.84
N LYS A 146 8.94 -4.04 23.29
CA LYS A 146 10.17 -3.84 22.49
C LYS A 146 10.12 -4.45 21.07
N ILE A 147 9.15 -4.06 20.24
CA ILE A 147 9.38 -4.04 18.79
C ILE A 147 10.03 -2.71 18.44
N ASP A 148 11.23 -2.76 17.88
CA ASP A 148 12.01 -1.59 17.46
C ASP A 148 11.61 -1.11 16.06
N GLU A 149 12.12 0.06 15.68
CA GLU A 149 11.91 0.65 14.35
C GLU A 149 12.58 -0.14 13.21
N PHE A 150 13.52 -1.03 13.52
CA PHE A 150 14.16 -1.88 12.52
C PHE A 150 13.23 -2.98 12.01
N PHE A 151 12.24 -3.41 12.80
CA PHE A 151 11.25 -4.39 12.37
C PHE A 151 10.47 -4.00 11.10
N PRO A 152 9.79 -2.84 11.03
CA PRO A 152 9.09 -2.44 9.80
C PRO A 152 10.05 -2.22 8.62
N MET A 153 11.26 -1.69 8.88
CA MET A 153 12.28 -1.53 7.84
C MET A 153 12.77 -2.88 7.29
N PHE A 154 12.92 -3.88 8.16
CA PHE A 154 13.25 -5.25 7.75
C PHE A 154 12.15 -5.83 6.85
N LEU A 155 10.87 -5.73 7.25
CA LEU A 155 9.75 -6.19 6.41
C LEU A 155 9.69 -5.49 5.05
N PHE A 156 9.96 -4.18 5.03
CA PHE A 156 10.06 -3.41 3.79
C PHE A 156 11.21 -3.92 2.91
N SER A 157 12.40 -4.12 3.48
CA SER A 157 13.57 -4.63 2.75
C SER A 157 13.38 -6.06 2.25
N LEU A 158 12.64 -6.89 2.99
CA LEU A 158 12.30 -8.24 2.58
C LEU A 158 11.35 -8.25 1.39
N ASN A 159 10.36 -7.33 1.36
CA ASN A 159 9.53 -7.12 0.17
C ASN A 159 10.36 -6.72 -1.05
N ALA A 160 11.28 -5.75 -0.89
CA ALA A 160 12.19 -5.34 -1.95
C ALA A 160 13.10 -6.50 -2.43
N PHE A 161 13.56 -7.34 -1.51
CA PHE A 161 14.34 -8.54 -1.83
C PHE A 161 13.54 -9.52 -2.69
N ILE A 162 12.29 -9.82 -2.31
CA ILE A 162 11.42 -10.72 -3.07
C ILE A 162 11.14 -10.15 -4.47
N VAL A 163 10.89 -8.85 -4.58
CA VAL A 163 10.72 -8.17 -5.89
C VAL A 163 11.95 -8.39 -6.77
N VAL A 164 13.14 -8.10 -6.26
CA VAL A 164 14.38 -8.26 -7.03
C VAL A 164 14.65 -9.71 -7.41
N LEU A 165 14.28 -10.65 -6.54
CA LEU A 165 14.36 -12.09 -6.82
C LEU A 165 13.38 -12.51 -7.94
N VAL A 166 12.11 -12.09 -7.86
CA VAL A 166 11.06 -12.42 -8.85
C VAL A 166 11.39 -11.83 -10.22
N HIS A 167 11.83 -10.57 -10.28
CA HIS A 167 12.22 -9.90 -11.52
C HIS A 167 13.66 -10.19 -11.96
N ARG A 168 14.39 -11.05 -11.22
CA ARG A 168 15.75 -11.50 -11.55
C ARG A 168 16.74 -10.36 -11.79
N ILE A 169 16.65 -9.27 -11.00
CA ILE A 169 17.53 -8.10 -11.14
C ILE A 169 18.86 -8.37 -10.41
N VAL A 170 19.70 -9.21 -11.01
CA VAL A 170 20.89 -9.82 -10.37
C VAL A 170 21.84 -8.81 -9.72
N PHE A 171 22.07 -7.66 -10.35
CA PHE A 171 22.95 -6.61 -9.82
C PHE A 171 22.47 -6.05 -8.46
N LEU A 172 21.16 -5.89 -8.26
CA LEU A 172 20.60 -5.37 -7.00
C LEU A 172 20.46 -6.46 -5.93
N LEU A 173 20.50 -7.73 -6.31
CA LEU A 173 20.20 -8.85 -5.41
C LEU A 173 21.16 -8.88 -4.21
N ILE A 174 22.47 -8.72 -4.46
CA ILE A 174 23.49 -8.76 -3.40
C ILE A 174 23.31 -7.56 -2.46
N ILE A 175 23.12 -6.36 -3.00
CA ILE A 175 22.96 -5.13 -2.20
C ILE A 175 21.73 -5.26 -1.30
N ILE A 176 20.58 -5.64 -1.85
CA ILE A 176 19.35 -5.77 -1.09
C ILE A 176 19.41 -6.95 -0.12
N ALA A 177 20.08 -8.05 -0.47
CA ALA A 177 20.30 -9.17 0.45
C ALA A 177 21.12 -8.73 1.68
N VAL A 178 22.18 -7.95 1.49
CA VAL A 178 23.01 -7.41 2.58
C VAL A 178 22.20 -6.47 3.46
N VAL A 179 21.43 -5.54 2.86
CA VAL A 179 20.55 -4.63 3.60
C VAL A 179 19.49 -5.41 4.39
N CYS A 180 18.85 -6.40 3.78
CA CYS A 180 17.84 -7.24 4.40
C CYS A 180 18.44 -8.07 5.56
N ALA A 181 19.63 -8.65 5.39
CA ALA A 181 20.33 -9.38 6.44
C ALA A 181 20.72 -8.48 7.61
N PHE A 182 21.25 -7.28 7.31
CA PHE A 182 21.62 -6.30 8.33
C PHE A 182 20.41 -5.81 9.13
N LEU A 183 19.33 -5.41 8.45
CA LEU A 183 18.08 -4.99 9.11
C LEU A 183 17.44 -6.14 9.89
N GLY A 184 17.50 -7.37 9.37
CA GLY A 184 17.05 -8.57 10.07
C GLY A 184 17.83 -8.83 11.35
N PHE A 185 19.16 -8.63 11.32
CA PHE A 185 20.00 -8.69 12.51
C PHE A 185 19.63 -7.62 13.55
N LEU A 186 19.38 -6.39 13.12
CA LEU A 186 18.94 -5.31 14.03
C LEU A 186 17.54 -5.59 14.62
N ALA A 187 16.62 -6.07 13.79
CA ALA A 187 15.23 -6.40 14.18
C ALA A 187 15.10 -7.71 14.99
N ARG A 188 16.17 -8.50 15.15
CA ARG A 188 16.14 -9.86 15.73
C ARG A 188 15.47 -9.93 17.10
N LYS A 189 15.67 -8.90 17.93
CA LYS A 189 15.09 -8.83 19.27
C LYS A 189 13.59 -8.60 19.19
N GLY A 190 13.14 -7.67 18.36
CA GLY A 190 11.73 -7.43 18.06
C GLY A 190 11.04 -8.68 17.51
N MET A 191 11.64 -9.35 16.52
CA MET A 191 11.12 -10.59 15.95
C MET A 191 10.99 -11.71 16.99
N ARG A 192 12.01 -11.91 17.84
CA ARG A 192 11.95 -12.91 18.93
C ARG A 192 10.87 -12.58 19.97
N ASN A 193 10.60 -11.30 20.22
CA ASN A 193 9.52 -10.89 21.11
C ASN A 193 8.15 -11.15 20.47
N LEU A 194 7.99 -10.83 19.18
CA LEU A 194 6.80 -11.12 18.41
C LEU A 194 6.49 -12.62 18.38
N PHE A 195 7.48 -13.45 18.05
CA PHE A 195 7.32 -14.90 18.02
C PHE A 195 6.87 -15.46 19.38
N ARG A 196 7.53 -15.05 20.47
CA ARG A 196 7.15 -15.47 21.84
C ARG A 196 5.74 -15.03 22.20
N TRP A 197 5.37 -13.80 21.84
CA TRP A 197 4.02 -13.30 22.08
C TRP A 197 2.97 -14.05 21.26
N LEU A 198 3.23 -14.35 19.98
CA LEU A 198 2.35 -15.14 19.14
C LEU A 198 2.14 -16.55 19.72
N CYS A 199 3.21 -17.25 20.08
CA CYS A 199 3.13 -18.57 20.70
C CYS A 199 2.33 -18.54 22.01
N LYS A 200 2.57 -17.54 22.87
CA LYS A 200 1.83 -17.37 24.12
C LYS A 200 0.35 -17.10 23.85
N SER A 201 0.05 -16.16 22.96
CA SER A 201 -1.32 -15.76 22.61
C SER A 201 -2.12 -16.92 22.00
N LEU A 202 -1.48 -17.74 21.15
CA LEU A 202 -2.11 -18.93 20.57
C LEU A 202 -2.37 -20.02 21.62
N LYS A 203 -1.46 -20.22 22.58
CA LYS A 203 -1.65 -21.20 23.67
C LYS A 203 -2.76 -20.80 24.63
N GLU A 204 -2.89 -19.51 24.94
CA GLU A 204 -3.88 -18.99 25.89
C GLU A 204 -5.25 -18.73 25.25
N ALA A 205 -5.34 -18.73 23.92
CA ALA A 205 -6.59 -18.46 23.21
C ALA A 205 -7.54 -19.68 23.20
N SER A 206 -8.84 -19.39 23.32
CA SER A 206 -9.90 -20.36 23.02
C SER A 206 -9.77 -20.91 21.59
N LEU A 207 -10.42 -22.03 21.26
CA LEU A 207 -10.41 -22.58 19.90
C LEU A 207 -10.82 -21.52 18.86
N PHE A 208 -11.90 -20.78 19.13
CA PHE A 208 -12.35 -19.69 18.28
C PHE A 208 -11.30 -18.56 18.19
N GLY A 209 -10.70 -18.16 19.32
CA GLY A 209 -9.65 -17.15 19.34
C GLY A 209 -8.41 -17.55 18.54
N ARG A 210 -8.03 -18.83 18.56
CA ARG A 210 -6.93 -19.39 17.75
C ARG A 210 -7.24 -19.32 16.26
N ILE A 211 -8.40 -19.81 15.83
CA ILE A 211 -8.82 -19.78 14.42
C ILE A 211 -8.86 -18.32 13.92
N TYR A 212 -9.53 -17.45 14.67
CA TYR A 212 -9.67 -16.04 14.33
C TYR A 212 -8.31 -15.32 14.28
N GLY A 213 -7.46 -15.52 15.29
CA GLY A 213 -6.13 -14.92 15.37
C GLY A 213 -5.21 -15.38 14.23
N SER A 214 -5.22 -16.67 13.91
CA SER A 214 -4.47 -17.23 12.77
C SER A 214 -4.96 -16.66 11.44
N LEU A 215 -6.27 -16.51 11.24
CA LEU A 215 -6.82 -15.92 10.01
C LEU A 215 -6.35 -14.47 9.83
N ILE A 216 -6.42 -13.64 10.88
CA ILE A 216 -5.95 -12.25 10.82
C ILE A 216 -4.44 -12.18 10.60
N LEU A 217 -3.67 -13.07 11.22
CA LEU A 217 -2.22 -13.15 11.00
C LEU A 217 -1.90 -13.52 9.55
N CYS A 218 -2.52 -14.56 9.01
CA CYS A 218 -2.33 -14.98 7.62
C CYS A 218 -2.72 -13.87 6.64
N LEU A 219 -3.87 -13.21 6.86
CA LEU A 219 -4.30 -12.08 6.05
C LEU A 219 -3.31 -10.91 6.13
N SER A 220 -2.82 -10.59 7.32
CA SER A 220 -1.84 -9.51 7.51
C SER A 220 -0.51 -9.83 6.82
N LEU A 221 -0.02 -11.07 6.93
CA LEU A 221 1.19 -11.51 6.24
C LEU A 221 1.01 -11.46 4.73
N PHE A 222 -0.12 -11.95 4.23
CA PHE A 222 -0.43 -11.91 2.80
C PHE A 222 -0.45 -10.47 2.26
N VAL A 223 -1.14 -9.55 2.94
CA VAL A 223 -1.19 -8.13 2.56
C VAL A 223 0.19 -7.46 2.67
N VAL A 224 0.97 -7.74 3.72
CA VAL A 224 2.32 -7.17 3.90
C VAL A 224 3.27 -7.58 2.77
N PHE A 225 3.13 -8.80 2.24
CA PHE A 225 3.96 -9.35 1.17
C PHE A 225 3.31 -9.28 -0.21
N GLN A 226 2.33 -8.38 -0.41
CA GLN A 226 1.62 -8.25 -1.68
C GLN A 226 2.46 -7.57 -2.78
N LEU A 227 3.52 -6.83 -2.43
CA LEU A 227 4.27 -6.00 -3.39
C LEU A 227 4.72 -6.76 -4.66
N PRO A 228 5.31 -7.97 -4.59
CA PRO A 228 5.69 -8.72 -5.79
C PRO A 228 4.51 -9.09 -6.70
N LEU A 229 3.31 -9.23 -6.15
CA LEU A 229 2.09 -9.51 -6.92
C LEU A 229 1.46 -8.24 -7.50
N LEU A 230 1.74 -7.07 -6.90
CA LEU A 230 1.29 -5.79 -7.45
C LEU A 230 2.13 -5.38 -8.65
N LEU A 231 3.38 -5.85 -8.76
CA LEU A 231 4.24 -5.49 -9.87
C LEU A 231 3.92 -6.36 -11.10
N PRO A 232 3.57 -5.75 -12.25
CA PRO A 232 3.37 -6.49 -13.48
C PRO A 232 4.67 -7.19 -13.90
N ALA A 233 4.56 -8.39 -14.47
CA ALA A 233 5.72 -9.14 -14.96
C ALA A 233 6.42 -8.45 -16.14
N GLU A 234 5.67 -7.67 -16.92
CA GLU A 234 6.15 -6.96 -18.10
C GLU A 234 6.10 -5.44 -17.89
N ILE A 235 7.19 -4.77 -18.28
CA ILE A 235 7.38 -3.32 -18.10
C ILE A 235 6.63 -2.55 -19.20
N ILE A 236 6.42 -3.16 -20.37
CA ILE A 236 5.77 -2.54 -21.53
C ILE A 236 4.81 -3.58 -22.15
N VAL A 237 3.53 -3.23 -22.26
CA VAL A 237 2.52 -4.03 -22.98
C VAL A 237 1.81 -3.10 -23.96
N ASP A 238 1.77 -3.46 -25.24
CA ASP A 238 1.13 -2.69 -26.31
C ASP A 238 1.57 -1.21 -26.40
N GLY A 239 2.86 -0.94 -26.18
CA GLY A 239 3.41 0.43 -26.17
C GLY A 239 3.04 1.26 -24.94
N LYS A 240 2.30 0.68 -23.99
CA LYS A 240 1.97 1.29 -22.69
C LYS A 240 2.91 0.74 -21.63
N VAL A 241 3.64 1.64 -20.98
CA VAL A 241 4.53 1.27 -19.87
C VAL A 241 3.65 0.91 -18.67
N ILE A 242 3.56 -0.38 -18.32
CA ILE A 242 2.86 -0.76 -17.10
C ILE A 242 3.71 -0.26 -15.93
N ASN A 243 3.08 0.56 -15.09
CA ASN A 243 3.77 1.54 -14.28
C ASN A 243 4.35 0.92 -12.99
N ILE A 244 5.32 0.01 -13.15
CA ILE A 244 6.16 -0.55 -12.06
C ILE A 244 6.70 0.59 -11.19
N LEU A 245 7.12 1.69 -11.84
CA LEU A 245 7.58 2.89 -11.16
C LEU A 245 6.51 3.45 -10.21
N ALA A 246 5.27 3.64 -10.67
CA ALA A 246 4.20 4.16 -9.83
C ALA A 246 3.81 3.20 -8.70
N HIS A 247 3.82 1.89 -8.94
CA HIS A 247 3.51 0.91 -7.88
C HIS A 247 4.60 0.92 -6.81
N TYR A 248 5.87 0.90 -7.22
CA TYR A 248 6.99 0.96 -6.27
C TYR A 248 7.03 2.29 -5.53
N LEU A 249 6.89 3.42 -6.24
CA LEU A 249 6.89 4.75 -5.65
C LEU A 249 5.69 4.95 -4.70
N GLY A 250 4.52 4.46 -5.09
CA GLY A 250 3.34 4.41 -4.22
C GLY A 250 3.63 3.66 -2.93
N TYR A 251 4.11 2.42 -3.03
CA TYR A 251 4.45 1.58 -1.87
C TYR A 251 5.52 2.22 -0.97
N VAL A 252 6.60 2.76 -1.56
CA VAL A 252 7.67 3.51 -0.87
C VAL A 252 7.08 4.71 -0.11
N PHE A 253 6.28 5.53 -0.79
CA PHE A 253 5.65 6.71 -0.19
C PHE A 253 4.74 6.32 0.97
N GLY A 254 3.88 5.32 0.75
CA GLY A 254 2.95 4.81 1.74
C GLY A 254 3.62 4.24 2.98
N PHE A 255 4.84 3.71 2.86
CA PHE A 255 5.61 3.23 4.01
C PHE A 255 6.41 4.36 4.70
N PHE A 256 7.20 5.12 3.94
CA PHE A 256 8.19 6.05 4.51
C PHE A 256 7.58 7.34 5.04
N VAL A 257 6.54 7.89 4.39
CA VAL A 257 5.86 9.10 4.90
C VAL A 257 5.32 8.89 6.31
N PRO A 258 4.53 7.83 6.60
CA PRO A 258 4.10 7.57 7.96
C PRO A 258 5.26 7.21 8.90
N PHE A 259 6.27 6.47 8.43
CA PHE A 259 7.44 6.12 9.24
C PHE A 259 8.17 7.35 9.78
N PHE A 260 8.48 8.33 8.92
CA PHE A 260 9.17 9.55 9.33
C PHE A 260 8.26 10.51 10.08
N THR A 261 7.01 10.70 9.65
CA THR A 261 6.08 11.62 10.34
C THR A 261 5.68 11.14 11.73
N TYR A 262 5.64 9.83 11.97
CA TYR A 262 5.39 9.28 13.30
C TYR A 262 6.60 9.48 14.23
N ARG A 263 7.82 9.40 13.70
CA ARG A 263 9.07 9.60 14.48
C ARG A 263 9.24 11.03 14.99
N LEU A 264 8.66 12.00 14.30
CA LEU A 264 8.72 13.42 14.66
C LEU A 264 7.70 13.83 15.75
N ARG A 265 6.88 12.89 16.24
CA ARG A 265 5.94 13.11 17.35
C ARG A 265 6.55 12.64 18.67
#